data_AF-A0A4V6HY69-F1
#
_entry.id   AF-A0A4V6HY69-F1
#
_cell.length_a   1.000
_cell.length_b   1.000
_cell.length_c   1.000
_cell.angle_alpha   90.00
_cell.angle_beta   90.00
_cell.angle_gamma   90.00
#
_symmetry.space_group_name_H-M   'P 1'
#
loop_
_entity.id
_entity.type
_entity.pdbx_description
1 polymer ?
#
loop_
_entity_poly.entity_id
_entity_poly.type
_entity_poly.pdbx_seq_one_letter_code
_entity_poly.pdbx_strand_id
1 'polypeptide(L)'
;MKKMAIYGIILLNLLNADEISASIQEASQEVFSAFSVSTNAKNNQCSITINDKIIYQRKCEYEYEPRLIFYAPLGNWNEVWVFQDMPMGNACDGGNLRIFERESGSNTIHYRGEIDFCGGPNPNFTLKGDEFIITNESMNQAYSLQRGELKKHNSRVQ
;
A
#
# COMPACT_ATOMS: atom_id res chain seq x y z
N MET A 1 22.41 -18.24 -34.92
CA MET A 1 23.38 -17.20 -34.55
C MET A 1 22.62 -15.97 -34.07
N LYS A 2 22.91 -15.57 -32.83
CA LYS A 2 22.69 -14.27 -32.14
C LYS A 2 21.29 -13.62 -32.16
N LYS A 3 20.53 -13.83 -31.08
CA LYS A 3 19.70 -12.78 -30.46
C LYS A 3 20.62 -11.89 -29.63
N MET A 4 20.65 -10.58 -29.92
CA MET A 4 21.27 -9.58 -29.05
C MET A 4 20.17 -8.99 -28.16
N ALA A 5 20.26 -9.27 -26.86
CA ALA A 5 19.52 -8.56 -25.83
C ALA A 5 20.27 -7.25 -25.54
N ILE A 6 19.60 -6.11 -25.70
CA ILE A 6 20.09 -4.83 -25.21
C ILE A 6 19.55 -4.69 -23.78
N TYR A 7 20.46 -4.84 -22.81
CA TYR A 7 20.25 -4.48 -21.43
C TYR A 7 20.08 -2.96 -21.33
N GLY A 8 18.87 -2.50 -21.05
CA GLY A 8 18.63 -1.13 -20.63
C GLY A 8 18.95 -1.00 -19.14
N ILE A 9 20.16 -0.52 -18.84
CA ILE A 9 20.56 -0.03 -17.51
C ILE A 9 19.74 1.23 -17.24
N ILE A 10 18.74 1.14 -16.36
CA ILE A 10 18.06 2.33 -15.86
C ILE A 10 18.92 2.89 -14.73
N LEU A 11 19.59 4.01 -15.03
CA LEU A 11 20.18 4.90 -14.03
C LEU A 11 19.06 5.39 -13.10
N LEU A 12 19.10 4.97 -11.83
CA LEU A 12 18.33 5.62 -10.77
C LEU A 12 18.93 7.01 -10.52
N ASN A 13 18.40 8.01 -11.20
CA ASN A 13 18.48 9.38 -10.72
C ASN A 13 17.50 9.55 -9.55
N LEU A 14 17.95 10.27 -8.53
CA LEU A 14 17.21 10.65 -7.33
C LEU A 14 15.91 11.34 -7.72
N LEU A 15 14.81 10.60 -7.77
CA LEU A 15 13.47 11.14 -7.98
C LEU A 15 12.90 11.53 -6.61
N ASN A 16 12.36 12.74 -6.54
CA ASN A 16 11.69 13.24 -5.35
C ASN A 16 10.39 12.44 -5.12
N ALA A 17 9.93 12.33 -3.88
CA ALA A 17 8.78 11.49 -3.51
C ALA A 17 7.50 11.77 -4.33
N ASP A 18 7.34 13.00 -4.82
CA ASP A 18 6.21 13.39 -5.68
C ASP A 18 6.30 12.78 -7.09
N GLU A 19 7.51 12.62 -7.64
CA GLU A 19 7.73 12.01 -8.97
C GLU A 19 7.58 10.49 -8.92
N ILE A 20 7.84 9.85 -7.78
CA ILE A 20 7.57 8.42 -7.57
C ILE A 20 6.06 8.16 -7.65
N SER A 21 5.22 9.07 -7.13
CA SER A 21 3.75 8.93 -7.22
C SER A 21 3.26 9.01 -8.67
N ALA A 22 3.81 9.95 -9.45
CA ALA A 22 3.43 10.16 -10.85
C ALA A 22 3.95 9.04 -11.78
N SER A 23 5.18 8.57 -11.56
CA SER A 23 5.78 7.49 -12.36
C SER A 23 5.20 6.11 -12.05
N ILE A 24 4.72 5.87 -10.81
CA ILE A 24 3.87 4.71 -10.51
C ILE A 24 2.54 4.83 -11.27
N GLN A 25 1.96 6.03 -11.40
CA GLN A 25 0.72 6.24 -12.14
C GLN A 25 0.85 6.00 -13.65
N GLU A 26 1.93 6.44 -14.30
CA GLU A 26 2.11 6.27 -15.75
C GLU A 26 2.53 4.84 -16.13
N ALA A 27 3.34 4.15 -15.32
CA ALA A 27 3.74 2.76 -15.58
C ALA A 27 2.61 1.73 -15.32
N SER A 28 1.47 2.18 -14.78
CA SER A 28 0.36 1.36 -14.30
C SER A 28 -0.79 1.21 -15.31
N GLN A 29 -0.78 1.98 -16.39
CA GLN A 29 -2.00 2.22 -17.18
C GLN A 29 -2.42 1.07 -18.10
N GLU A 30 -1.57 0.07 -18.38
CA GLU A 30 -1.87 -1.00 -19.32
C GLU A 30 -2.31 -2.34 -18.71
N VAL A 31 -2.26 -2.53 -17.37
CA VAL A 31 -2.56 -3.84 -16.73
C VAL A 31 -3.59 -3.78 -15.59
N PHE A 32 -3.93 -2.60 -15.07
CA PHE A 32 -4.88 -2.51 -13.96
C PHE A 32 -6.31 -2.30 -14.45
N SER A 33 -7.26 -3.05 -13.89
CA SER A 33 -8.67 -2.65 -13.93
C SER A 33 -8.75 -1.18 -13.53
N ALA A 34 -9.30 -0.30 -14.37
CA ALA A 34 -9.33 1.13 -14.11
C ALA A 34 -10.06 1.43 -12.78
N PHE A 35 -9.32 1.65 -11.70
CA PHE A 35 -9.86 2.11 -10.43
C PHE A 35 -9.38 3.53 -10.15
N SER A 36 -10.26 4.36 -9.59
CA SER A 36 -9.89 5.70 -9.12
C SER A 36 -9.65 5.64 -7.61
N VAL A 37 -8.61 6.31 -7.14
CA VAL A 37 -8.35 6.51 -5.71
C VAL A 37 -8.27 8.00 -5.44
N SER A 38 -8.97 8.43 -4.39
CA SER A 38 -8.75 9.74 -3.80
C SER A 38 -8.79 9.64 -2.29
N THR A 39 -7.99 10.47 -1.64
CA THR A 39 -7.88 10.57 -0.19
C THR A 39 -8.17 11.99 0.22
N ASN A 40 -8.64 12.18 1.44
CA ASN A 40 -8.90 13.53 1.95
C ASN A 40 -8.60 13.62 3.44
N ALA A 41 -8.18 14.80 3.89
CA ALA A 41 -8.09 15.19 5.29
C ALA A 41 -8.70 16.60 5.44
N LYS A 42 -9.98 16.66 5.85
CA LYS A 42 -10.71 17.92 6.07
C LYS A 42 -11.62 17.81 7.29
N ASN A 43 -11.82 18.92 8.01
CA ASN A 43 -12.71 18.99 9.16
C ASN A 43 -12.45 17.88 10.19
N ASN A 44 -11.16 17.65 10.50
CA ASN A 44 -10.66 16.61 11.42
C ASN A 44 -11.09 15.18 11.04
N GLN A 45 -11.32 14.93 9.75
CA GLN A 45 -11.69 13.63 9.21
C GLN A 45 -10.85 13.26 8.01
N CYS A 46 -10.39 12.00 8.02
CA CYS A 46 -9.67 11.39 6.92
C CYS A 46 -10.59 10.42 6.22
N SER A 47 -10.59 10.43 4.90
CA SER A 47 -11.34 9.48 4.09
C SER A 47 -10.51 8.87 2.98
N ILE A 48 -10.87 7.65 2.61
CA ILE A 48 -10.37 6.93 1.46
C ILE A 48 -11.56 6.63 0.56
N THR A 49 -11.45 7.05 -0.69
CA THR A 49 -12.44 6.84 -1.74
C THR A 49 -11.83 5.97 -2.82
N ILE A 50 -12.54 4.90 -3.18
CA ILE A 50 -12.19 4.06 -4.33
C ILE A 50 -13.41 3.95 -5.24
N ASN A 51 -13.24 4.21 -6.53
CA ASN A 51 -14.32 4.22 -7.53
C ASN A 51 -15.49 5.11 -7.10
N ASP A 52 -15.17 6.34 -6.71
CA ASP A 52 -16.12 7.38 -6.27
C ASP A 52 -16.97 7.02 -5.05
N LYS A 53 -16.61 5.94 -4.34
CA LYS A 53 -17.25 5.52 -3.09
C LYS A 53 -16.28 5.66 -1.92
N ILE A 54 -16.70 6.37 -0.88
CA ILE A 54 -15.98 6.39 0.40
C ILE A 54 -16.03 4.99 0.99
N ILE A 55 -14.88 4.33 1.09
CA ILE A 55 -14.75 2.98 1.64
C ILE A 55 -14.30 2.98 3.10
N TYR A 56 -13.71 4.09 3.54
CA TYR A 56 -13.20 4.22 4.90
C TYR A 56 -13.17 5.69 5.32
N GLN A 57 -13.49 5.92 6.59
CA GLN A 57 -13.48 7.25 7.19
C GLN A 57 -13.17 7.15 8.68
N ARG A 58 -12.33 8.06 9.18
CA ARG A 58 -11.99 8.15 10.62
C ARG A 58 -11.70 9.59 11.02
N LYS A 59 -11.69 9.86 12.32
CA LYS A 59 -11.20 11.14 12.85
C LYS A 59 -9.67 11.21 12.69
N CYS A 60 -9.15 12.35 12.27
CA CYS A 60 -7.73 12.63 12.09
C CYS A 60 -7.46 14.14 12.22
N GLU A 61 -7.33 14.65 13.45
CA GLU A 61 -7.14 16.09 13.67
C GLU A 61 -5.74 16.57 13.30
N TYR A 62 -4.74 15.71 13.49
CA TYR A 62 -3.32 16.06 13.33
C TYR A 62 -2.66 15.18 12.27
N GLU A 63 -3.31 15.02 11.12
CA GLU A 63 -2.81 14.17 10.05
C GLU A 63 -3.08 14.81 8.68
N TYR A 64 -2.15 14.60 7.74
CA TYR A 64 -2.36 14.85 6.32
C TYR A 64 -3.21 13.74 5.69
N GLU A 65 -3.52 13.89 4.41
CA GLU A 65 -4.27 12.88 3.67
C GLU A 65 -3.52 11.53 3.68
N PRO A 66 -4.22 10.41 3.94
CA PRO A 66 -3.61 9.08 3.85
C PRO A 66 -2.98 8.87 2.47
N ARG A 67 -1.87 8.15 2.39
CA ARG A 67 -1.20 7.87 1.11
C ARG A 67 -1.40 6.43 0.71
N LEU A 68 -1.77 6.17 -0.54
CA LEU A 68 -1.69 4.83 -1.11
C LEU A 68 -0.21 4.49 -1.31
N ILE A 69 0.31 3.55 -0.52
CA ILE A 69 1.72 3.15 -0.56
C ILE A 69 1.95 1.77 -1.19
N PHE A 70 0.90 0.98 -1.32
CA PHE A 70 0.95 -0.29 -2.03
C PHE A 70 -0.40 -0.62 -2.66
N TYR A 71 -0.33 -1.14 -3.88
CA TYR A 71 -1.44 -1.77 -4.54
C TYR A 71 -0.93 -2.97 -5.33
N ALA A 72 -1.63 -4.10 -5.25
CA ALA A 72 -1.36 -5.23 -6.13
C ALA A 72 -2.65 -5.97 -6.47
N PRO A 73 -2.89 -6.28 -7.76
CA PRO A 73 -3.78 -7.37 -8.14
C PRO A 73 -3.03 -8.67 -7.85
N LEU A 74 -3.45 -9.39 -6.81
CA LEU A 74 -2.95 -10.72 -6.46
C LEU A 74 -3.49 -11.75 -7.45
N GLY A 75 -2.91 -11.75 -8.65
CA GLY A 75 -3.18 -12.71 -9.73
C GLY A 75 -4.66 -13.05 -9.87
N ASN A 76 -4.98 -14.34 -9.68
CA ASN A 76 -6.33 -14.85 -9.92
C ASN A 76 -7.35 -14.59 -8.77
N TRP A 77 -6.96 -14.01 -7.61
CA TRP A 77 -7.78 -14.17 -6.39
C TRP A 77 -8.13 -12.91 -5.61
N ASN A 78 -7.28 -11.88 -5.44
CA ASN A 78 -7.66 -10.69 -4.64
C ASN A 78 -6.99 -9.40 -5.15
N GLU A 79 -7.58 -8.23 -4.90
CA GLU A 79 -6.89 -6.95 -5.00
C GLU A 79 -6.62 -6.42 -3.59
N VAL A 80 -5.42 -5.91 -3.35
CA VAL A 80 -5.03 -5.36 -2.04
C VAL A 80 -4.59 -3.91 -2.19
N TRP A 81 -5.09 -3.06 -1.31
CA TRP A 81 -4.62 -1.68 -1.13
C TRP A 81 -4.08 -1.50 0.28
N VAL A 82 -2.94 -0.85 0.39
CA VAL A 82 -2.41 -0.40 1.68
C VAL A 82 -2.25 1.10 1.66
N PHE A 83 -2.96 1.75 2.58
CA PHE A 83 -2.82 3.18 2.82
C PHE A 83 -2.00 3.40 4.09
N GLN A 84 -1.11 4.36 4.07
CA GLN A 84 -0.39 4.81 5.26
C GLN A 84 -0.98 6.12 5.76
N ASP A 85 -1.32 6.16 7.03
CA ASP A 85 -1.71 7.36 7.75
C ASP A 85 -0.50 8.32 7.83
N MET A 86 -0.74 9.63 7.68
CA MET A 86 0.32 10.64 7.56
C MET A 86 0.25 11.64 8.73
N PRO A 87 0.69 11.26 9.94
CA PRO A 87 0.63 12.15 11.09
C PRO A 87 1.46 13.43 10.91
N MET A 88 0.96 14.54 11.42
CA MET A 88 1.68 15.81 11.49
C MET A 88 2.72 15.75 12.62
N GLY A 89 3.99 16.02 12.30
CA GLY A 89 5.08 15.98 13.27
C GLY A 89 5.77 14.61 13.34
N ASN A 90 6.50 14.35 14.43
CA ASN A 90 7.47 13.25 14.51
C ASN A 90 6.89 11.92 15.03
N ALA A 91 5.74 11.50 14.50
CA ALA A 91 5.22 10.17 14.78
C ALA A 91 5.82 9.17 13.77
N CYS A 92 6.99 8.64 14.12
CA CYS A 92 7.64 7.47 13.51
C CYS A 92 7.96 7.50 12.00
N ASP A 93 8.01 8.67 11.38
CA ASP A 93 8.19 8.85 9.92
C ASP A 93 7.21 8.03 9.06
N GLY A 94 6.10 7.56 9.64
CA GLY A 94 5.15 6.66 9.03
C GLY A 94 4.08 6.28 10.04
N GLY A 95 2.81 6.57 9.74
CA GLY A 95 1.68 6.24 10.61
C GLY A 95 1.16 4.82 10.38
N ASN A 96 -0.01 4.54 10.96
CA ASN A 96 -0.67 3.25 10.81
C ASN A 96 -0.87 2.88 9.34
N LEU A 97 -0.69 1.59 9.04
CA LEU A 97 -1.10 1.03 7.75
C LEU A 97 -2.55 0.58 7.84
N ARG A 98 -3.34 0.90 6.82
CA ARG A 98 -4.74 0.52 6.65
C ARG A 98 -4.83 -0.44 5.47
N ILE A 99 -5.28 -1.66 5.71
CA ILE A 99 -5.29 -2.73 4.71
C ILE A 99 -6.71 -2.95 4.22
N PHE A 100 -6.87 -2.93 2.91
CA PHE A 100 -8.12 -3.21 2.23
C PHE A 100 -7.93 -4.33 1.22
N GLU A 101 -8.96 -5.15 1.05
CA GLU A 101 -8.96 -6.25 0.11
C GLU A 101 -10.30 -6.33 -0.63
N ARG A 102 -10.24 -6.66 -1.91
CA ARG A 102 -11.38 -7.05 -2.72
C ARG A 102 -11.16 -8.46 -3.24
N GLU A 103 -12.06 -9.36 -2.91
CA GLU A 103 -12.02 -10.72 -3.43
C GLU A 103 -12.33 -10.73 -4.93
N SER A 104 -11.69 -11.61 -5.69
CA SER A 104 -11.88 -11.74 -7.14
C SER A 104 -13.35 -12.00 -7.46
N GLY A 105 -13.89 -11.25 -8.42
CA GLY A 105 -15.30 -11.28 -8.78
C GLY A 105 -16.25 -10.59 -7.79
N SER A 106 -15.76 -10.09 -6.66
CA SER A 106 -16.52 -9.24 -5.74
C SER A 106 -16.45 -7.78 -6.18
N ASN A 107 -17.56 -7.06 -6.01
CA ASN A 107 -17.60 -5.60 -6.14
C ASN A 107 -17.38 -4.90 -4.79
N THR A 108 -17.18 -5.66 -3.71
CA THR A 108 -17.07 -5.14 -2.35
C THR A 108 -15.61 -5.09 -1.91
N ILE A 109 -15.20 -3.92 -1.43
CA ILE A 109 -13.90 -3.71 -0.79
C ILE A 109 -14.10 -3.84 0.72
N HIS A 110 -13.31 -4.70 1.35
CA HIS A 110 -13.36 -5.00 2.77
C HIS A 110 -12.16 -4.36 3.48
N TYR A 111 -12.43 -3.72 4.61
CA TYR A 111 -11.37 -3.30 5.54
C TYR A 111 -10.88 -4.53 6.31
N ARG A 112 -9.59 -4.85 6.20
CA ARG A 112 -8.97 -6.03 6.82
C ARG A 112 -8.25 -5.72 8.13
N GLY A 113 -8.02 -4.44 8.43
CA GLY A 113 -7.48 -4.00 9.71
C GLY A 113 -6.45 -2.89 9.58
N GLU A 114 -5.89 -2.52 10.73
CA GLU A 114 -4.76 -1.60 10.82
C GLU A 114 -3.54 -2.27 11.41
N ILE A 115 -2.36 -1.77 11.04
CA ILE A 115 -1.08 -2.08 11.66
C ILE A 115 -0.53 -0.78 12.25
N ASP A 116 -0.25 -0.78 13.54
CA ASP A 116 0.60 0.24 14.16
C ASP A 116 2.03 0.07 13.63
N PHE A 117 2.37 0.87 12.63
CA PHE A 117 3.61 0.75 11.87
C PHE A 117 4.51 1.94 12.17
N CYS A 118 5.42 1.77 13.12
CA CYS A 118 6.46 2.74 13.45
C CYS A 118 7.79 2.38 12.75
N GLY A 119 7.75 2.24 11.41
CA GLY A 119 8.90 1.77 10.62
C GLY A 119 9.40 2.75 9.55
N GLY A 120 8.87 3.97 9.53
CA GLY A 120 9.12 4.96 8.48
C GLY A 120 8.14 4.89 7.30
N PRO A 121 8.41 5.62 6.20
CA PRO A 121 7.44 5.83 5.13
C PRO A 121 7.43 4.70 4.10
N ASN A 122 8.38 3.76 4.19
CA ASN A 122 8.61 2.73 3.18
C ASN A 122 8.57 1.33 3.82
N PRO A 123 7.39 0.76 4.13
CA PRO A 123 7.28 -0.64 4.50
C PRO A 123 7.75 -1.55 3.35
N ASN A 124 8.33 -2.69 3.72
CA ASN A 124 8.67 -3.71 2.74
C ASN A 124 7.46 -4.63 2.50
N PHE A 125 7.14 -4.85 1.22
CA PHE A 125 6.01 -5.65 0.77
C PHE A 125 6.50 -6.87 0.00
N THR A 126 6.00 -8.06 0.36
CA THR A 126 6.35 -9.30 -0.35
C THR A 126 5.08 -10.08 -0.67
N LEU A 127 5.01 -10.62 -1.88
CA LEU A 127 3.97 -11.55 -2.31
C LEU A 127 4.55 -12.97 -2.39
N LYS A 128 3.94 -13.92 -1.67
CA LYS A 128 4.31 -15.34 -1.69
C LYS A 128 3.06 -16.20 -1.91
N GLY A 129 2.83 -16.61 -3.15
CA GLY A 129 1.64 -17.39 -3.48
C GLY A 129 0.36 -16.57 -3.27
N ASP A 130 -0.51 -17.00 -2.35
CA ASP A 130 -1.73 -16.31 -1.93
C ASP A 130 -1.56 -15.46 -0.65
N GLU A 131 -0.33 -15.28 -0.20
CA GLU A 131 0.01 -14.52 0.99
C GLU A 131 0.65 -13.16 0.64
N PHE A 132 0.11 -12.09 1.22
CA PHE A 132 0.69 -10.75 1.22
C PHE A 132 1.36 -10.49 2.56
N ILE A 133 2.65 -10.15 2.53
CA ILE A 133 3.47 -9.95 3.73
C ILE A 133 3.95 -8.50 3.77
N ILE A 134 3.81 -7.87 4.94
CA ILE A 134 4.35 -6.56 5.28
C ILE A 134 5.41 -6.76 6.36
N THR A 135 6.63 -6.28 6.15
CA THR A 135 7.72 -6.37 7.15
C THR A 135 8.15 -4.99 7.62
N ASN A 136 8.30 -4.86 8.94
CA ASN A 136 9.00 -3.76 9.61
C ASN A 136 10.33 -4.30 10.15
N GLU A 137 11.39 -4.11 9.39
CA GLU A 137 12.73 -4.61 9.75
C GLU A 137 13.27 -3.92 11.01
N SER A 138 13.06 -2.61 11.14
CA SER A 138 13.48 -1.81 12.30
C SER A 138 12.91 -2.32 13.62
N MET A 139 11.71 -2.89 13.59
CA MET A 139 11.03 -3.41 14.78
C MET A 139 11.01 -4.95 14.86
N ASN A 140 11.61 -5.64 13.89
CA ASN A 140 11.57 -7.10 13.80
C ASN A 140 10.13 -7.66 13.85
N GLN A 141 9.23 -7.07 13.07
CA GLN A 141 7.83 -7.45 12.97
C GLN A 141 7.45 -7.81 11.53
N ALA A 142 6.57 -8.81 11.38
CA ALA A 142 5.96 -9.15 10.11
C ALA A 142 4.44 -9.28 10.27
N TYR A 143 3.72 -8.94 9.22
CA TYR A 143 2.26 -9.06 9.15
C TYR A 143 1.92 -9.80 7.87
N SER A 144 1.01 -10.78 7.95
CA SER A 144 0.54 -11.51 6.78
C SER A 144 -0.96 -11.31 6.61
N LEU A 145 -1.37 -11.03 5.38
CA LEU A 145 -2.76 -11.11 4.94
C LEU A 145 -2.90 -12.37 4.07
N GLN A 146 -3.78 -13.28 4.49
CA GLN A 146 -4.15 -14.45 3.71
C GLN A 146 -5.66 -14.67 3.85
N ARG A 147 -6.37 -14.72 2.71
CA ARG A 147 -7.82 -14.97 2.64
C ARG A 147 -8.63 -14.08 3.60
N GLY A 148 -8.33 -12.79 3.60
CA GLY A 148 -9.02 -11.81 4.44
C GLY A 148 -8.65 -11.78 5.92
N GLU A 149 -7.72 -12.63 6.38
CA GLU A 149 -7.23 -12.61 7.75
C GLU A 149 -5.87 -11.92 7.84
N LEU A 150 -5.79 -10.85 8.64
CA LEU A 150 -4.55 -10.17 8.98
C LEU A 150 -3.95 -10.75 10.27
N LYS A 151 -2.71 -11.25 10.22
CA LYS A 151 -2.00 -11.87 11.36
C LYS A 151 -0.66 -11.20 11.60
N LYS A 152 -0.33 -10.97 12.88
CA LYS A 152 0.98 -10.45 13.31
C LYS A 152 1.90 -11.61 13.69
N HIS A 153 3.15 -11.54 13.23
CA HIS A 153 4.23 -12.47 13.54
C HIS A 153 5.44 -11.70 14.06
N ASN A 154 6.23 -12.33 14.93
CA ASN A 154 7.59 -11.88 15.16
C ASN A 154 8.42 -12.31 13.96
N SER A 155 9.12 -11.39 13.28
CA SER A 155 10.04 -11.82 12.23
C SER A 155 11.18 -12.57 12.91
N ARG A 156 11.15 -13.90 12.90
CA ARG A 156 12.35 -14.65 13.25
C ARG A 156 13.31 -14.41 12.10
N VAL A 157 14.36 -13.63 12.38
CA VAL A 157 15.60 -13.63 11.61
C VAL A 157 16.01 -15.10 11.45
N GLN A 158 15.92 -15.62 10.23
CA GLN A 158 16.71 -16.77 9.81
C GLN A 158 18.02 -16.25 9.25
#